data_AF-A0A852A8X2-F1
#
_entry.id   AF-A0A852A8X2-F1
#
_cell.length_a   1.000
_cell.length_b   1.000
_cell.length_c   1.000
_cell.angle_alpha   90.00
_cell.angle_beta   90.00
_cell.angle_gamma   90.00
#
_symmetry.space_group_name_H-M   'P 1'
#
loop_
_entity.id
_entity.type
_entity.pdbx_description
1 polymer ?
#
loop_
_entity_poly.entity_id
_entity_poly.type
_entity_poly.pdbx_seq_one_letter_code
_entity_poly.pdbx_strand_id
1 'polypeptide(L)'
;RGPNGVWTMEEKGLSPKFDTTFENARPSKTHMALLGLQRVGILKFLVSQNVDGLHVRSGFPRDKLAELHGNMFVEECVKCGKQYVRDAVVGSMGLKPTGRLCSVTKARGLRACRGKLRDTILDWEDSLPDRDLTLADEACRKADLSVTLGTSLQIKPSGNLPLITKKRGGKLVIVNLQATKHDRQADLRIHGYVDEVMMKLMKHLGLEVPEWTGPVVVESAELAKGEQEQLQGRLKEEPLGQHNGTAAPPERLKQECPSPDLGPTPVKKMKVEPLLT
;
A
#
# COMPACT_ATOMS: atom_id res chain seq x y z
N ARG A 1 1.50 19.66 6.10
CA ARG A 1 1.89 20.73 7.05
C ARG A 1 3.38 20.65 7.45
N GLY A 2 4.18 19.83 6.76
CA GLY A 2 5.64 19.90 6.88
C GLY A 2 6.20 21.22 6.33
N PRO A 3 7.50 21.50 6.49
CA PRO A 3 8.12 22.77 6.08
C PRO A 3 7.83 23.18 4.63
N ASN A 4 7.74 22.19 3.74
CA ASN A 4 7.45 22.32 2.31
C ASN A 4 6.12 21.66 1.91
N GLY A 5 5.20 21.42 2.86
CA GLY A 5 3.91 20.78 2.56
C GLY A 5 2.95 21.73 1.86
N VAL A 6 1.98 21.18 1.11
CA VAL A 6 0.97 21.93 0.33
C VAL A 6 0.44 23.19 1.05
N TRP A 7 -0.22 23.01 2.19
CA TRP A 7 -0.79 24.12 2.97
C TRP A 7 0.24 25.12 3.49
N THR A 8 1.47 24.67 3.79
CA THR A 8 2.54 25.54 4.30
C THR A 8 3.16 26.39 3.18
N MET A 9 3.19 25.86 1.96
CA MET A 9 3.63 26.61 0.78
C MET A 9 2.56 27.60 0.35
N GLU A 10 1.28 27.18 0.33
CA GLU A 10 0.15 28.03 -0.01
C GLU A 10 0.00 29.23 0.94
N GLU A 11 0.15 29.02 2.26
CA GLU A 11 0.16 30.11 3.25
C GLU A 11 1.28 31.14 2.98
N LYS A 12 2.39 30.71 2.38
CA LYS A 12 3.50 31.58 1.97
C LYS A 12 3.32 32.17 0.57
N GLY A 13 2.21 31.89 -0.12
CA GLY A 13 2.00 32.28 -1.52
C GLY A 13 2.91 31.54 -2.51
N LEU A 14 3.43 30.37 -2.13
CA LEU A 14 4.33 29.54 -2.95
C LEU A 14 3.61 28.26 -3.40
N SER A 15 4.04 27.70 -4.53
CA SER A 15 3.53 26.41 -5.00
C SER A 15 4.31 25.23 -4.38
N PRO A 16 3.64 24.14 -3.99
CA PRO A 16 4.32 22.91 -3.60
C PRO A 16 4.97 22.24 -4.82
N LYS A 17 6.07 21.53 -4.58
CA LYS A 17 6.75 20.72 -5.60
C LYS A 17 6.31 19.27 -5.48
N PHE A 18 6.00 18.63 -6.61
CA PHE A 18 5.75 17.20 -6.71
C PHE A 18 6.84 16.56 -7.58
N ASP A 19 7.52 15.55 -7.06
CA ASP A 19 8.57 14.83 -7.78
C ASP A 19 8.05 13.58 -8.52
N THR A 20 6.76 13.25 -8.36
CA THR A 20 6.07 12.13 -9.03
C THR A 20 4.59 12.44 -9.22
N THR A 21 3.95 11.78 -10.18
CA THR A 21 2.48 11.69 -10.27
C THR A 21 1.96 10.59 -9.33
N PHE A 22 0.65 10.58 -9.05
CA PHE A 22 0.04 9.52 -8.24
C PHE A 22 0.16 8.14 -8.90
N GLU A 23 0.03 8.04 -10.22
CA GLU A 23 0.14 6.78 -10.97
C GLU A 23 1.55 6.20 -10.92
N ASN A 24 2.57 7.05 -10.94
CA ASN A 24 3.98 6.65 -10.94
C ASN A 24 4.56 6.53 -9.52
N ALA A 25 3.85 7.03 -8.50
CA ALA A 25 4.28 6.93 -7.12
C ALA A 25 4.38 5.45 -6.70
N ARG A 26 5.48 5.13 -6.02
CA ARG A 26 5.77 3.78 -5.51
C ARG A 26 5.53 3.75 -3.99
N PRO A 27 4.97 2.67 -3.43
CA PRO A 27 4.89 2.49 -1.99
C PRO A 27 6.27 2.62 -1.34
N SER A 28 6.36 3.39 -0.25
CA SER A 28 7.62 3.54 0.49
C SER A 28 7.99 2.28 1.28
N LYS A 29 9.17 2.26 1.89
CA LYS A 29 9.58 1.17 2.79
C LYS A 29 8.59 0.99 3.95
N THR A 30 8.06 2.09 4.49
CA THR A 30 7.00 2.04 5.51
C THR A 30 5.72 1.36 5.01
N HIS A 31 5.26 1.65 3.79
CA HIS A 31 4.07 0.99 3.23
C HIS A 31 4.26 -0.53 3.13
N MET A 32 5.43 -0.93 2.64
CA MET A 32 5.77 -2.35 2.50
C MET A 32 5.99 -3.02 3.86
N ALA A 33 6.58 -2.33 4.83
CA ALA A 33 6.72 -2.84 6.20
C ALA A 33 5.35 -3.07 6.86
N LEU A 34 4.39 -2.15 6.67
CA LEU A 34 3.01 -2.32 7.17
C LEU A 34 2.32 -3.54 6.53
N LEU A 35 2.53 -3.77 5.23
CA LEU A 35 2.08 -5.00 4.56
C LEU A 35 2.71 -6.25 5.19
N GLY A 36 4.04 -6.23 5.41
CA GLY A 36 4.75 -7.32 6.07
C GLY A 36 4.19 -7.64 7.46
N LEU A 37 4.00 -6.62 8.30
CA LEU A 37 3.41 -6.74 9.63
C LEU A 37 1.99 -7.28 9.61
N GLN A 38 1.18 -6.90 8.61
CA GLN A 38 -0.18 -7.40 8.44
C GLN A 38 -0.15 -8.90 8.06
N ARG A 39 0.69 -9.29 7.11
CA ARG A 39 0.80 -10.69 6.65
C ARG A 39 1.14 -11.67 7.77
N VAL A 40 2.03 -11.27 8.68
CA VAL A 40 2.39 -12.08 9.86
C VAL A 40 1.43 -11.89 11.05
N GLY A 41 0.37 -11.09 10.90
CA GLY A 41 -0.68 -10.92 11.89
C GLY A 41 -0.33 -10.01 13.08
N ILE A 42 0.78 -9.26 13.02
CA ILE A 42 1.13 -8.27 14.06
C ILE A 42 0.24 -7.04 13.93
N LEU A 43 0.07 -6.52 12.72
CA LEU A 43 -0.82 -5.38 12.45
C LEU A 43 -2.25 -5.88 12.24
N LYS A 44 -3.18 -5.42 13.10
CA LYS A 44 -4.59 -5.85 13.07
C LYS A 44 -5.48 -5.02 12.15
N PHE A 45 -5.23 -3.72 12.09
CA PHE A 45 -6.00 -2.78 11.28
C PHE A 45 -5.15 -1.54 10.96
N LEU A 46 -5.38 -0.94 9.81
CA LEU A 46 -4.72 0.28 9.36
C LEU A 46 -5.75 1.38 9.11
N VAL A 47 -5.55 2.54 9.72
CA VAL A 47 -6.38 3.73 9.52
C VAL A 47 -5.54 4.78 8.81
N SER A 48 -5.98 5.20 7.62
CA SER A 48 -5.25 6.17 6.80
C SER A 48 -6.04 7.47 6.61
N GLN A 49 -5.30 8.57 6.56
CA GLN A 49 -5.77 9.89 6.12
C GLN A 49 -5.27 10.24 4.72
N ASN A 50 -4.42 9.38 4.14
CA ASN A 50 -3.83 9.63 2.83
C ASN A 50 -4.84 9.29 1.73
N VAL A 51 -4.86 10.13 0.69
CA VAL A 51 -5.66 9.91 -0.51
C VAL A 51 -4.85 9.35 -1.68
N ASP A 52 -3.54 9.18 -1.51
CA ASP A 52 -2.59 8.77 -2.57
C ASP A 52 -2.80 7.35 -3.12
N GLY A 53 -3.60 6.53 -2.44
CA GLY A 53 -3.92 5.15 -2.82
C GLY A 53 -2.77 4.14 -2.68
N LEU A 54 -1.63 4.51 -2.09
CA LEU A 54 -0.44 3.67 -2.01
C LEU A 54 -0.61 2.45 -1.10
N HIS A 55 -1.47 2.50 -0.08
CA HIS A 55 -1.79 1.33 0.72
C HIS A 55 -2.54 0.27 -0.11
N VAL A 56 -3.57 0.66 -0.86
CA VAL A 56 -4.28 -0.27 -1.74
C VAL A 56 -3.33 -0.81 -2.81
N ARG A 57 -2.58 0.07 -3.49
CA ARG A 57 -1.66 -0.29 -4.58
C ARG A 57 -0.44 -1.11 -4.13
N SER A 58 -0.10 -1.10 -2.83
CA SER A 58 0.95 -1.98 -2.29
C SER A 58 0.48 -3.42 -2.11
N GLY A 59 -0.83 -3.69 -2.22
CA GLY A 59 -1.44 -4.98 -1.90
C GLY A 59 -1.85 -5.11 -0.44
N PHE A 60 -1.96 -4.01 0.31
CA PHE A 60 -2.53 -4.05 1.65
C PHE A 60 -4.02 -4.41 1.57
N PRO A 61 -4.50 -5.40 2.36
CA PRO A 61 -5.86 -5.90 2.20
C PRO A 61 -6.91 -4.86 2.63
N ARG A 62 -7.87 -4.60 1.75
CA ARG A 62 -8.88 -3.55 1.92
C ARG A 62 -9.84 -3.79 3.08
N ASP A 63 -10.08 -5.05 3.47
CA ASP A 63 -10.87 -5.39 4.65
C ASP A 63 -10.17 -5.09 5.99
N LYS A 64 -8.88 -4.74 5.97
CA LYS A 64 -8.09 -4.29 7.13
C LYS A 64 -7.67 -2.82 7.06
N LEU A 65 -8.23 -2.06 6.12
CA LEU A 65 -7.91 -0.66 5.86
C LEU A 65 -9.17 0.20 5.99
N ALA A 66 -9.04 1.36 6.64
CA ALA A 66 -10.01 2.45 6.57
C ALA A 66 -9.38 3.66 5.87
N GLU A 67 -9.96 4.08 4.75
CA GLU A 67 -9.51 5.22 3.93
C GLU A 67 -10.37 6.45 4.26
N LEU A 68 -10.11 7.08 5.41
CA LEU A 68 -11.03 8.05 6.01
C LEU A 68 -11.27 9.30 5.18
N HIS A 69 -10.34 9.67 4.29
CA HIS A 69 -10.41 10.88 3.47
C HIS A 69 -10.57 10.57 1.98
N GLY A 70 -10.85 9.31 1.64
CA GLY A 70 -10.97 8.83 0.27
C GLY A 70 -9.66 8.34 -0.33
N ASN A 71 -9.73 7.99 -1.62
CA ASN A 71 -8.60 7.51 -2.40
C ASN A 71 -8.73 7.99 -3.85
N MET A 72 -7.67 8.59 -4.38
CA MET A 72 -7.64 9.19 -5.72
C MET A 72 -7.92 8.17 -6.83
N PHE A 73 -7.79 6.87 -6.56
CA PHE A 73 -8.05 5.78 -7.50
C PHE A 73 -9.41 5.11 -7.31
N VAL A 74 -10.22 5.55 -6.35
CA VAL A 74 -11.49 4.91 -5.99
C VAL A 74 -12.67 5.81 -6.33
N GLU A 75 -13.62 5.24 -7.06
CA GLU A 75 -14.95 5.83 -7.26
C GLU A 75 -16.05 4.91 -6.72
N GLU A 76 -17.13 5.51 -6.27
CA GLU A 76 -18.23 4.82 -5.60
C GLU A 76 -19.56 5.07 -6.29
N CYS A 77 -20.40 4.04 -6.38
CA CYS A 77 -21.75 4.18 -6.89
C CYS A 77 -22.69 4.78 -5.84
N VAL A 78 -23.25 5.96 -6.14
CA VAL A 78 -24.20 6.67 -5.26
C VAL A 78 -25.51 5.90 -4.96
N LYS A 79 -25.81 4.85 -5.73
CA LYS A 79 -27.04 4.05 -5.55
C LYS A 79 -26.85 2.78 -4.72
N CYS A 80 -25.69 2.13 -4.84
CA CYS A 80 -25.48 0.79 -4.27
C CYS A 80 -24.22 0.66 -3.42
N GLY A 81 -23.43 1.74 -3.29
CA GLY A 81 -22.20 1.75 -2.50
C GLY A 81 -21.06 0.90 -3.08
N LYS A 82 -21.23 0.24 -4.24
CA LYS A 82 -20.14 -0.51 -4.86
C LYS A 82 -19.02 0.45 -5.25
N GLN A 83 -17.83 0.18 -4.71
CA GLN A 83 -16.59 0.86 -5.05
C GLN A 83 -15.87 0.16 -6.20
N TYR A 84 -15.14 0.96 -6.98
CA TYR A 84 -14.30 0.54 -8.08
C TYR A 84 -12.91 1.15 -7.89
N VAL A 85 -11.91 0.29 -7.74
CA VAL A 85 -10.50 0.70 -7.77
C VAL A 85 -10.06 0.77 -9.24
N ARG A 86 -9.43 1.88 -9.64
CA ARG A 86 -8.97 2.14 -11.01
C ARG A 86 -7.44 2.15 -11.06
N ASP A 87 -6.89 1.94 -12.25
CA ASP A 87 -5.43 1.97 -12.45
C ASP A 87 -4.88 3.40 -12.57
N ALA A 88 -5.74 4.36 -12.93
CA ALA A 88 -5.46 5.79 -13.04
C ALA A 88 -6.36 6.59 -12.10
N VAL A 89 -5.97 7.83 -11.78
CA VAL A 89 -6.77 8.66 -10.87
C VAL A 89 -8.17 8.94 -11.42
N VAL A 90 -9.15 8.92 -10.53
CA VAL A 90 -10.51 9.38 -10.77
C VAL A 90 -10.45 10.89 -10.86
N GLY A 91 -10.49 11.45 -12.07
CA GLY A 91 -10.22 12.86 -12.39
C GLY A 91 -11.20 13.92 -11.84
N SER A 92 -11.78 13.72 -10.65
CA SER A 92 -12.59 14.67 -9.90
C SER A 92 -12.29 14.59 -8.41
N MET A 93 -12.65 15.63 -7.65
CA MET A 93 -12.52 15.70 -6.19
C MET A 93 -13.72 16.43 -5.58
N GLY A 94 -14.06 16.11 -4.33
CA GLY A 94 -15.20 16.68 -3.61
C GLY A 94 -16.49 15.91 -3.87
N LEU A 95 -16.41 14.57 -3.91
CA LEU A 95 -17.54 13.67 -4.10
C LEU A 95 -18.35 13.93 -5.38
N LYS A 96 -17.67 14.37 -6.45
CA LYS A 96 -18.29 14.81 -7.71
C LYS A 96 -18.52 13.63 -8.65
N PRO A 97 -19.54 13.71 -9.53
CA PRO A 97 -19.76 12.69 -10.55
C PRO A 97 -18.57 12.56 -11.51
N THR A 98 -18.17 11.32 -11.78
CA THR A 98 -17.00 11.02 -12.63
C THR A 98 -17.33 10.87 -14.11
N GLY A 99 -18.61 10.93 -14.46
CA GLY A 99 -19.13 10.64 -15.80
C GLY A 99 -19.37 9.15 -16.09
N ARG A 100 -18.90 8.23 -15.23
CA ARG A 100 -19.10 6.78 -15.38
C ARG A 100 -20.36 6.28 -14.67
N LEU A 101 -20.83 5.09 -15.07
CA LEU A 101 -21.99 4.42 -14.49
C LEU A 101 -21.59 3.08 -13.87
N CYS A 102 -22.29 2.71 -12.80
CA CYS A 102 -22.11 1.44 -12.10
C CYS A 102 -22.48 0.24 -12.98
N SER A 103 -21.56 -0.72 -13.05
CA SER A 103 -21.67 -1.95 -13.85
C SER A 103 -22.25 -3.14 -13.08
N VAL A 104 -22.63 -2.98 -11.80
CA VAL A 104 -23.26 -4.05 -11.02
C VAL A 104 -24.54 -4.54 -11.71
N THR A 105 -24.47 -5.77 -12.20
CA THR A 105 -25.61 -6.55 -12.68
C THR A 105 -26.29 -7.23 -11.50
N LYS A 106 -27.61 -7.14 -11.40
CA LYS A 106 -28.37 -7.88 -10.39
C LYS A 106 -28.83 -9.22 -10.98
N ALA A 107 -28.84 -10.28 -10.17
CA ALA A 107 -29.33 -11.59 -10.59
C ALA A 107 -30.87 -11.59 -10.74
N ARG A 108 -31.39 -12.54 -11.53
CA ARG A 108 -32.81 -12.94 -11.66
C ARG A 108 -33.81 -11.77 -11.77
N GLY A 109 -33.99 -11.22 -12.98
CA GLY A 109 -35.10 -10.30 -13.30
C GLY A 109 -34.95 -8.87 -12.77
N LEU A 110 -33.90 -8.57 -12.03
CA LEU A 110 -33.60 -7.22 -11.54
C LEU A 110 -32.78 -6.43 -12.56
N ARG A 111 -33.12 -5.15 -12.77
CA ARG A 111 -32.34 -4.25 -13.65
C ARG A 111 -30.94 -4.00 -13.06
N ALA A 112 -29.95 -3.87 -13.96
CA ALA A 112 -28.61 -3.42 -13.60
C ALA A 112 -28.65 -2.06 -12.89
N CYS A 113 -27.69 -1.82 -11.98
CA CYS A 113 -27.71 -0.65 -11.10
C CYS A 113 -27.70 0.67 -11.89
N ARG A 114 -26.73 0.84 -12.79
CA ARG A 114 -26.51 2.04 -13.62
C ARG A 114 -26.53 3.36 -12.83
N GLY A 115 -26.21 3.32 -11.53
CA GLY A 115 -26.06 4.53 -10.73
C GLY A 115 -24.83 5.32 -11.16
N LYS A 116 -24.88 6.66 -11.03
CA LYS A 116 -23.72 7.51 -11.28
C LYS A 116 -22.60 7.14 -10.33
N LEU A 117 -21.37 7.11 -10.83
CA LEU A 117 -20.17 6.99 -10.00
C LEU A 117 -19.71 8.39 -9.60
N ARG A 118 -19.23 8.52 -8.36
CA ARG A 118 -18.58 9.73 -7.83
C ARG A 118 -17.19 9.39 -7.31
N ASP A 119 -16.28 10.35 -7.27
CA ASP A 119 -15.03 10.18 -6.54
C ASP A 119 -15.27 10.04 -5.04
N THR A 120 -14.25 9.63 -4.31
CA THR A 120 -14.30 9.44 -2.85
C THR A 120 -13.54 10.52 -2.07
N ILE A 121 -12.98 11.52 -2.75
CA ILE A 121 -12.18 12.56 -2.12
C ILE A 121 -13.11 13.55 -1.44
N LEU A 122 -12.92 13.71 -0.13
CA LEU A 122 -13.69 14.64 0.68
C LEU A 122 -13.22 16.08 0.44
N ASP A 123 -14.17 17.01 0.28
CA ASP A 123 -13.93 18.44 0.48
C ASP A 123 -14.03 18.78 1.98
N TRP A 124 -13.79 20.05 2.33
CA TRP A 124 -13.73 20.49 3.72
C TRP A 124 -15.02 20.31 4.52
N GLU A 125 -16.17 20.51 3.87
CA GLU A 125 -17.49 20.35 4.47
C GLU A 125 -18.02 18.91 4.49
N ASP A 126 -17.35 17.97 3.81
CA ASP A 126 -17.84 16.61 3.68
C ASP A 126 -17.63 15.79 4.95
N SER A 127 -18.66 15.00 5.30
CA SER A 127 -18.56 14.01 6.36
C SER A 127 -17.66 12.84 5.95
N LEU A 128 -16.95 12.27 6.92
CA LEU A 128 -16.18 11.04 6.72
C LEU A 128 -17.11 9.88 6.33
N PRO A 129 -16.64 8.89 5.53
CA PRO A 129 -17.40 7.70 5.19
C PRO A 129 -17.73 6.87 6.44
N ASP A 130 -19.03 6.71 6.71
CA ASP A 130 -19.53 6.05 7.94
C ASP A 130 -18.92 4.67 8.16
N ARG A 131 -18.88 3.83 7.12
CA ARG A 131 -18.33 2.46 7.21
C ARG A 131 -16.88 2.48 7.69
N ASP A 132 -16.04 3.27 7.06
CA ASP A 132 -14.61 3.31 7.33
C ASP A 132 -14.32 3.95 8.69
N LEU A 133 -15.08 4.99 9.06
CA LEU A 133 -14.99 5.60 10.39
C LEU A 133 -15.43 4.63 11.49
N THR A 134 -16.52 3.88 11.30
CA THR A 134 -16.96 2.86 12.26
C THR A 134 -15.93 1.76 12.43
N LEU A 135 -15.38 1.22 11.34
CA LEU A 135 -14.33 0.20 11.40
C LEU A 135 -13.07 0.72 12.10
N ALA A 136 -12.66 1.95 11.81
CA ALA A 136 -11.53 2.59 12.46
C ALA A 136 -11.74 2.82 13.96
N ASP A 137 -12.92 3.34 14.36
CA ASP A 137 -13.29 3.52 15.76
C ASP A 137 -13.31 2.18 16.51
N GLU A 138 -13.94 1.14 15.94
CA GLU A 138 -13.95 -0.20 16.53
C GLU A 138 -12.56 -0.80 16.70
N ALA A 139 -11.69 -0.67 15.69
CA ALA A 139 -10.32 -1.15 15.75
C ALA A 139 -9.55 -0.42 16.86
N CYS A 140 -9.65 0.91 16.93
CA CYS A 140 -9.02 1.69 18.00
C CYS A 140 -9.57 1.36 19.40
N ARG A 141 -10.85 0.99 19.51
CA ARG A 141 -11.44 0.54 20.79
C ARG A 141 -10.93 -0.81 21.26
N LYS A 142 -10.60 -1.70 20.34
CA LYS A 142 -10.11 -3.06 20.61
C LYS A 142 -8.58 -3.11 20.78
N ALA A 143 -7.87 -2.13 20.24
CA ALA A 143 -6.42 -2.06 20.29
C ALA A 143 -5.89 -1.88 21.73
N ASP A 144 -4.83 -2.60 22.04
CA ASP A 144 -3.95 -2.39 23.20
C ASP A 144 -2.76 -1.48 22.86
N LEU A 145 -2.45 -1.30 21.58
CA LEU A 145 -1.42 -0.41 21.07
C LEU A 145 -1.90 0.31 19.79
N SER A 146 -1.84 1.64 19.81
CA SER A 146 -1.98 2.49 18.62
C SER A 146 -0.63 3.13 18.28
N VAL A 147 -0.21 3.02 17.03
CA VAL A 147 1.02 3.64 16.52
C VAL A 147 0.66 4.61 15.40
N THR A 148 1.05 5.88 15.52
CA THR A 148 0.82 6.89 14.47
C THR A 148 2.11 7.15 13.70
N LEU A 149 2.07 7.10 12.37
CA LEU A 149 3.23 7.33 11.50
C LEU A 149 2.96 8.53 10.60
N GLY A 150 3.77 9.59 10.69
CA GLY A 150 3.77 10.68 9.69
C GLY A 150 2.50 11.55 9.66
N THR A 151 1.79 11.67 10.78
CA THR A 151 0.58 12.52 10.89
C THR A 151 0.74 13.54 12.01
N SER A 152 0.32 14.78 11.78
CA SER A 152 0.28 15.82 12.83
C SER A 152 -0.91 15.69 13.77
N LEU A 153 -1.85 14.77 13.48
CA LEU A 153 -3.06 14.47 14.27
C LEU A 153 -4.01 15.67 14.48
N GLN A 154 -3.95 16.67 13.59
CA GLN A 154 -4.74 17.90 13.73
C GLN A 154 -6.18 17.79 13.20
N ILE A 155 -6.42 16.95 12.20
CA ILE A 155 -7.74 16.80 11.58
C ILE A 155 -8.63 15.91 12.46
N LYS A 156 -9.85 16.36 12.74
CA LYS A 156 -10.84 15.59 13.49
C LYS A 156 -11.91 15.04 12.53
N PRO A 157 -12.50 13.87 12.82
CA PRO A 157 -12.23 13.00 13.97
C PRO A 157 -10.95 12.13 13.83
N SER A 158 -10.36 12.01 12.64
CA SER A 158 -9.28 11.07 12.33
C SER A 158 -8.10 11.10 13.31
N GLY A 159 -7.56 12.29 13.59
CA GLY A 159 -6.44 12.49 14.50
C GLY A 159 -6.76 12.20 15.97
N ASN A 160 -8.04 12.12 16.35
CA ASN A 160 -8.44 11.74 17.71
C ASN A 160 -8.59 10.22 17.89
N LEU A 161 -8.68 9.44 16.80
CA LEU A 161 -8.90 7.99 16.89
C LEU A 161 -7.85 7.27 17.75
N PRO A 162 -6.53 7.57 17.66
CA PRO A 162 -5.53 6.93 18.53
C PRO A 162 -5.73 7.19 20.03
N LEU A 163 -6.42 8.28 20.40
CA LEU A 163 -6.75 8.56 21.81
C LEU A 163 -7.81 7.61 22.37
N ILE A 164 -8.62 6.98 21.52
CA ILE A 164 -9.61 5.99 21.94
C ILE A 164 -8.91 4.79 22.57
N THR A 165 -7.84 4.29 21.93
CA THR A 165 -6.96 3.25 22.47
C THR A 165 -6.43 3.63 23.85
N LYS A 166 -5.89 4.85 23.96
CA LYS A 166 -5.34 5.36 25.23
C LYS A 166 -6.39 5.43 26.34
N LYS A 167 -7.60 5.91 26.03
CA LYS A 167 -8.72 6.00 26.99
C LYS A 167 -9.21 4.64 27.49
N ARG A 168 -8.92 3.56 26.76
CA ARG A 168 -9.27 2.18 27.13
C ARG A 168 -8.14 1.41 27.79
N GLY A 169 -7.06 2.09 28.18
CA GLY A 169 -5.92 1.50 28.87
C GLY A 169 -4.79 1.02 27.93
N GLY A 170 -4.98 1.11 26.62
CA GLY A 170 -3.93 0.84 25.64
C GLY A 170 -2.83 1.91 25.61
N LYS A 171 -1.80 1.64 24.83
CA LYS A 171 -0.62 2.49 24.66
C LYS A 171 -0.69 3.27 23.35
N LEU A 172 -0.11 4.47 23.35
CA LEU A 172 0.00 5.33 22.18
C LEU A 172 1.48 5.62 21.87
N VAL A 173 1.92 5.25 20.68
CA VAL A 173 3.24 5.59 20.15
C VAL A 173 3.07 6.57 18.99
N ILE A 174 3.84 7.65 19.00
CA ILE A 174 3.83 8.66 17.94
C ILE A 174 5.20 8.70 17.27
N VAL A 175 5.24 8.45 15.96
CA VAL A 175 6.42 8.59 15.11
C VAL A 175 6.18 9.71 14.11
N ASN A 176 6.83 10.85 14.33
CA ASN A 176 6.69 12.02 13.46
C ASN A 176 7.92 12.93 13.56
N LEU A 177 8.27 13.62 12.48
CA LEU A 177 9.37 14.60 12.50
C LEU A 177 9.00 15.88 13.27
N GLN A 178 7.75 16.33 13.14
CA GLN A 178 7.24 17.55 13.79
C GLN A 178 6.43 17.21 15.03
N ALA A 179 6.20 18.21 15.89
CA ALA A 179 5.25 18.11 16.99
C ALA A 179 3.84 17.74 16.47
N THR A 180 3.10 16.97 17.27
CA THR A 180 1.73 16.55 16.95
C THR A 180 0.73 17.14 17.93
N LYS A 181 -0.55 17.15 17.55
CA LYS A 181 -1.63 17.66 18.40
C LYS A 181 -1.72 16.94 19.75
N HIS A 182 -1.29 15.68 19.81
CA HIS A 182 -1.49 14.77 20.94
C HIS A 182 -0.19 14.25 21.56
N ASP A 183 0.92 14.99 21.41
CA ASP A 183 2.22 14.58 21.94
C ASP A 183 2.15 14.24 23.44
N ARG A 184 1.41 15.03 24.23
CA ARG A 184 1.31 14.85 25.69
C ARG A 184 0.64 13.54 26.10
N GLN A 185 -0.14 12.91 25.22
CA GLN A 185 -0.88 11.69 25.48
C GLN A 185 -0.09 10.42 25.10
N ALA A 186 1.01 10.56 24.37
CA ALA A 186 1.83 9.43 23.92
C ALA A 186 2.64 8.82 25.07
N ASP A 187 2.69 7.48 25.11
CA ASP A 187 3.59 6.72 25.98
C ASP A 187 5.02 6.72 25.43
N LEU A 188 5.18 6.81 24.11
CA LEU A 188 6.48 6.91 23.44
C LEU A 188 6.38 7.86 22.23
N ARG A 189 7.36 8.77 22.11
CA ARG A 189 7.52 9.67 20.97
C ARG A 189 8.84 9.40 20.30
N ILE A 190 8.82 9.16 19.00
CA ILE A 190 10.02 8.93 18.18
C ILE A 190 10.07 10.02 17.12
N HIS A 191 11.08 10.88 17.20
CA HIS A 191 11.33 11.91 16.21
C HIS A 191 12.35 11.41 15.19
N GLY A 192 11.89 11.03 14.01
CA GLY A 192 12.74 10.49 12.95
C GLY A 192 11.96 10.20 11.67
N TYR A 193 12.69 9.88 10.62
CA TYR A 193 12.09 9.44 9.35
C TYR A 193 11.39 8.10 9.55
N VAL A 194 10.10 8.02 9.16
CA VAL A 194 9.29 6.80 9.37
C VAL A 194 9.90 5.58 8.69
N ASP A 195 10.51 5.74 7.51
CA ASP A 195 11.20 4.64 6.82
C ASP A 195 12.39 4.10 7.64
N GLU A 196 13.18 4.95 8.28
CA GLU A 196 14.30 4.49 9.13
C GLU A 196 13.79 3.76 10.37
N VAL A 197 12.76 4.29 11.02
CA VAL A 197 12.14 3.70 12.20
C VAL A 197 11.54 2.33 11.86
N MET A 198 10.78 2.25 10.77
CA MET A 198 10.13 1.01 10.34
C MET A 198 11.15 -0.04 9.90
N MET A 199 12.21 0.33 9.18
CA MET A 199 13.27 -0.62 8.80
C MET A 199 14.00 -1.18 10.04
N LYS A 200 14.28 -0.34 11.05
CA LYS A 200 14.86 -0.81 12.32
C LYS A 200 13.89 -1.71 13.08
N LEU A 201 12.61 -1.36 13.14
CA LEU A 201 11.56 -2.17 13.76
C LEU A 201 11.46 -3.55 13.11
N MET A 202 11.38 -3.61 11.78
CA MET A 202 11.33 -4.86 11.03
C MET A 202 12.56 -5.73 11.31
N LYS A 203 13.76 -5.14 11.35
CA LYS A 203 14.99 -5.84 11.76
C LYS A 203 14.91 -6.39 13.18
N HIS A 204 14.41 -5.63 14.15
CA HIS A 204 14.25 -6.08 15.53
C HIS A 204 13.22 -7.21 15.69
N LEU A 205 12.20 -7.22 14.83
CA LEU A 205 11.20 -8.29 14.79
C LEU A 205 11.68 -9.52 13.99
N GLY A 206 12.85 -9.47 13.36
CA GLY A 206 13.35 -10.54 12.49
C GLY A 206 12.50 -10.75 11.23
N LEU A 207 11.85 -9.68 10.74
CA LEU A 207 10.96 -9.72 9.57
C LEU A 207 11.60 -9.02 8.38
N GLU A 208 11.49 -9.64 7.21
CA GLU A 208 11.83 -9.01 5.94
C GLU A 208 10.71 -8.07 5.47
N VAL A 209 11.10 -7.00 4.78
CA VAL A 209 10.15 -6.08 4.15
C VAL A 209 9.84 -6.63 2.75
N PRO A 210 8.57 -6.94 2.42
CA PRO A 210 8.21 -7.46 1.11
C PRO A 210 8.60 -6.52 -0.03
N GLU A 211 9.05 -7.09 -1.15
CA GLU A 211 9.30 -6.33 -2.37
C GLU A 211 7.99 -5.92 -3.06
N TRP A 212 7.96 -4.72 -3.65
CA TRP A 212 6.84 -4.25 -4.44
C TRP A 212 7.07 -4.52 -5.92
N THR A 213 6.26 -5.41 -6.50
CA THR A 213 6.37 -5.85 -7.91
C THR A 213 5.44 -5.10 -8.86
N GLY A 214 4.63 -4.16 -8.35
CA GLY A 214 3.67 -3.37 -9.14
C GLY A 214 2.33 -3.17 -8.42
N PRO A 215 1.43 -2.34 -8.97
CA PRO A 215 0.11 -2.11 -8.39
C PRO A 215 -0.69 -3.41 -8.32
N VAL A 216 -1.18 -3.75 -7.13
CA VAL A 216 -2.01 -4.94 -6.91
C VAL A 216 -3.11 -4.60 -5.92
N VAL A 217 -4.34 -5.04 -6.20
CA VAL A 217 -5.50 -4.82 -5.33
C VAL A 217 -5.85 -6.11 -4.62
N VAL A 218 -5.86 -6.09 -3.29
CA VAL A 218 -6.24 -7.24 -2.46
C VAL A 218 -7.49 -6.86 -1.66
N GLU A 219 -8.63 -7.48 -1.97
CA GLU A 219 -9.91 -7.14 -1.32
C GLU A 219 -9.98 -7.66 0.13
N SER A 220 -9.46 -8.86 0.41
CA SER A 220 -9.45 -9.41 1.78
C SER A 220 -8.17 -10.14 2.15
N ALA A 221 -7.81 -10.05 3.43
CA ALA A 221 -6.62 -10.70 3.99
C ALA A 221 -6.69 -12.24 3.96
N GLU A 222 -7.90 -12.82 4.05
CA GLU A 222 -8.10 -14.28 4.07
C GLU A 222 -7.90 -14.92 2.68
N LEU A 223 -8.40 -14.27 1.63
CA LEU A 223 -8.23 -14.75 0.25
C LEU A 223 -6.75 -14.74 -0.16
N ALA A 224 -5.99 -13.74 0.30
CA ALA A 224 -4.56 -13.64 0.02
C ALA A 224 -3.73 -14.80 0.61
N LYS A 225 -4.16 -15.39 1.74
CA LYS A 225 -3.48 -16.57 2.32
C LYS A 225 -3.72 -17.83 1.49
N GLY A 226 -4.96 -18.05 1.05
CA GLY A 226 -5.32 -19.20 0.23
C GLY A 226 -4.61 -19.23 -1.12
N GLU A 227 -4.44 -18.07 -1.76
CA GLU A 227 -3.68 -17.94 -3.02
C GLU A 227 -2.18 -18.21 -2.82
N GLN A 228 -1.59 -17.74 -1.72
CA GLN A 228 -0.17 -18.00 -1.39
C GLN A 228 0.10 -19.47 -1.07
N GLU A 229 -0.80 -20.12 -0.33
CA GLU A 229 -0.70 -21.55 0.00
C GLU A 229 -0.87 -22.42 -1.26
N GLN A 230 -1.78 -22.06 -2.17
CA GLN A 230 -1.95 -22.74 -3.46
C GLN A 230 -0.73 -22.58 -4.38
N LEU A 231 -0.13 -21.39 -4.44
CA LEU A 231 1.09 -21.15 -5.24
C LEU A 231 2.29 -21.95 -4.70
N GLN A 232 2.45 -22.00 -3.37
CA GLN A 232 3.50 -22.79 -2.72
C GLN A 232 3.25 -24.30 -2.85
N GLY A 233 1.99 -24.75 -2.89
CA GLY A 233 1.63 -26.13 -3.18
C GLY A 233 1.98 -26.54 -4.61
N ARG A 234 1.68 -25.70 -5.61
CA ARG A 234 2.00 -25.96 -7.02
C ARG A 234 3.50 -25.99 -7.32
N LEU A 235 4.31 -25.22 -6.59
CA LEU A 235 5.78 -25.27 -6.69
C LEU A 235 6.38 -26.53 -6.02
N LYS A 236 5.62 -27.27 -5.21
CA LYS A 236 6.05 -28.52 -4.57
C LYS A 236 5.60 -29.77 -5.33
N GLU A 237 4.75 -29.64 -6.35
CA GLU A 237 4.19 -30.74 -7.16
C GLU A 237 4.83 -30.87 -8.56
N GLU A 238 6.15 -30.70 -8.67
CA GLU A 238 6.90 -31.26 -9.80
C GLU A 238 7.55 -32.58 -9.32
N PRO A 239 7.01 -33.76 -9.66
CA PRO A 239 7.64 -35.03 -9.31
C PRO A 239 8.77 -35.35 -10.28
N LEU A 240 9.95 -35.64 -9.75
CA LEU A 240 10.99 -36.41 -10.43
C LEU A 240 10.41 -37.75 -10.89
N GLY A 241 10.13 -37.87 -12.18
CA GLY A 241 9.73 -39.12 -12.82
C GLY A 241 10.82 -40.18 -12.67
N GLN A 242 10.54 -41.20 -11.88
CA GLN A 242 11.36 -42.41 -11.75
C GLN A 242 11.19 -43.26 -13.02
N HIS A 243 12.24 -43.38 -13.83
CA HIS A 243 12.35 -44.44 -14.83
C HIS A 243 13.23 -45.56 -14.28
N ASN A 244 12.62 -46.70 -13.95
CA ASN A 244 13.31 -47.99 -13.79
C ASN A 244 13.15 -48.77 -15.10
N GLY A 245 14.27 -49.10 -15.74
CA GLY A 245 14.34 -49.95 -16.92
C GLY A 245 15.71 -50.63 -17.02
N THR A 246 15.68 -51.95 -17.03
CA THR A 246 16.75 -52.97 -17.01
C THR A 246 17.82 -52.87 -18.11
N ALA A 247 19.02 -53.36 -17.80
CA ALA A 247 20.24 -53.32 -18.62
C ALA A 247 20.37 -54.41 -19.71
N ALA A 248 21.02 -54.06 -20.83
CA ALA A 248 21.94 -54.90 -21.63
C ALA A 248 22.78 -54.02 -22.61
N PRO A 249 24.08 -54.31 -22.89
CA PRO A 249 24.99 -53.55 -23.79
C PRO A 249 25.06 -54.20 -25.20
N PRO A 250 25.87 -53.78 -26.22
CA PRO A 250 26.89 -52.70 -26.37
C PRO A 250 26.59 -51.77 -27.59
N GLU A 251 27.32 -50.69 -27.92
CA GLU A 251 28.53 -50.66 -28.75
C GLU A 251 29.06 -49.21 -28.91
N ARG A 252 30.37 -49.09 -29.12
CA ARG A 252 31.11 -47.83 -29.36
C ARG A 252 30.68 -47.16 -30.67
N LEU A 253 30.62 -45.83 -30.67
CA LEU A 253 31.14 -44.99 -31.76
C LEU A 253 31.49 -43.59 -31.23
N LYS A 254 32.60 -43.08 -31.75
CA LYS A 254 33.34 -41.87 -31.37
C LYS A 254 32.65 -40.60 -31.91
N GLN A 255 32.80 -39.46 -31.22
CA GLN A 255 33.15 -38.12 -31.74
C GLN A 255 32.85 -37.07 -30.66
N GLU A 256 33.88 -36.58 -29.97
CA GLU A 256 34.63 -35.33 -30.23
C GLU A 256 33.96 -34.08 -29.64
N CYS A 257 34.54 -33.61 -28.54
CA CYS A 257 34.35 -32.28 -27.99
C CYS A 257 35.17 -31.26 -28.80
N PRO A 258 34.71 -30.00 -28.92
CA PRO A 258 35.60 -28.86 -28.92
C PRO A 258 35.45 -28.09 -27.60
N SER A 259 36.55 -27.98 -26.88
CA SER A 259 36.75 -27.00 -25.80
C SER A 259 37.41 -25.73 -26.38
N PRO A 260 37.62 -24.66 -25.60
CA PRO A 260 37.33 -23.28 -26.00
C PRO A 260 38.59 -22.49 -26.38
N ASP A 261 38.46 -21.40 -27.11
CA ASP A 261 39.10 -20.12 -26.72
C ASP A 261 38.71 -18.98 -27.69
N LEU A 262 38.80 -17.75 -27.17
CA LEU A 262 39.30 -16.52 -27.80
C LEU A 262 38.57 -15.28 -27.26
N GLY A 263 39.09 -14.75 -26.16
CA GLY A 263 39.59 -13.37 -26.06
C GLY A 263 38.58 -12.21 -25.91
N PRO A 264 38.89 -11.19 -25.07
CA PRO A 264 37.99 -10.08 -24.79
C PRO A 264 38.08 -8.96 -25.85
N THR A 265 36.94 -8.45 -26.30
CA THR A 265 36.87 -7.24 -27.14
C THR A 265 36.86 -5.95 -26.29
N PRO A 266 37.45 -4.83 -26.78
CA PRO A 266 37.77 -3.68 -25.95
C PRO A 266 36.67 -2.61 -25.85
N VAL A 267 36.67 -1.96 -24.69
CA VAL A 267 35.84 -0.81 -24.28
C VAL A 267 36.11 0.42 -25.17
N LYS A 268 35.05 1.01 -25.76
CA LYS A 268 35.10 2.37 -26.33
C LYS A 268 34.68 3.39 -25.27
N LYS A 269 35.62 4.28 -24.91
CA LYS A 269 35.42 5.47 -24.08
C LYS A 269 34.59 6.51 -24.86
N MET A 270 33.47 6.97 -24.30
CA MET A 270 32.81 8.20 -24.74
C MET A 270 33.51 9.40 -24.10
N LYS A 271 33.94 10.36 -24.94
CA LYS A 271 34.40 11.68 -24.52
C LYS A 271 33.19 12.52 -24.09
N VAL A 272 33.34 13.18 -22.95
CA VAL A 272 32.47 14.27 -22.48
C VAL A 272 33.16 15.58 -22.85
N GLU A 273 32.48 16.46 -23.59
CA GLU A 273 32.90 17.85 -23.76
C GLU A 273 32.15 18.75 -22.78
N PRO A 274 32.80 19.78 -22.19
CA PRO A 274 32.16 20.73 -21.30
C PRO A 274 31.61 21.93 -22.09
N LEU A 275 30.34 22.29 -21.84
CA LEU A 275 29.79 23.59 -22.21
C LEU A 275 29.91 24.53 -21.01
N LEU A 276 30.79 25.51 -21.14
CA LEU A 276 30.85 26.74 -20.36
C LEU A 276 30.08 27.82 -21.14
N THR A 277 29.05 28.40 -20.52
CA THR A 277 28.82 29.84 -20.25
C THR A 277 27.51 29.97 -19.49
#